data_AF-A0A374VB34-F1
#
_entry.id   AF-A0A374VB34-F1
#
_cell.length_a   1.000
_cell.length_b   1.000
_cell.length_c   1.000
_cell.angle_alpha   90.00
_cell.angle_beta   90.00
_cell.angle_gamma   90.00
#
_symmetry.space_group_name_H-M   'P 1'
#
loop_
_entity.id
_entity.type
_entity.pdbx_description
1 polymer ?
#
loop_
_entity_poly.entity_id
_entity_poly.type
_entity_poly.pdbx_seq_one_letter_code
_entity_poly.pdbx_strand_id
1 'polypeptide(L)'
;MGYDLMPKNKEAGSPHGMLFTWPLILNETGACYLLGYGNNTVDIGSYVYNGSRGPGSPVSNDGFKVTASEAKVMAKLFRGYVFVKRFIREEWDKKTEDEKNRILSYKVCKEPPSKEFIDKVESLAEFCEKSGGFRIK
;
A
#
# COMPACT_ATOMS: atom_id res chain seq x y z
N MET A 1 6.16 1.78 -18.48
CA MET A 1 7.29 1.52 -17.55
C MET A 1 6.67 1.05 -16.25
N GLY A 2 6.97 -0.19 -15.83
CA GLY A 2 6.43 -0.76 -14.59
C GLY A 2 7.08 -0.09 -13.37
N TYR A 3 6.39 -0.09 -12.22
CA TYR A 3 7.05 0.19 -10.94
C TYR A 3 7.47 -1.16 -10.40
N ASP A 4 8.77 -1.43 -10.44
CA ASP A 4 9.38 -2.63 -9.92
C ASP A 4 10.04 -2.30 -8.58
N LEU A 5 9.73 -3.12 -7.57
CA LEU A 5 10.30 -2.97 -6.23
C LEU A 5 11.55 -3.82 -6.12
N MET A 6 12.70 -3.22 -6.43
CA MET A 6 13.98 -3.90 -6.52
C MET A 6 14.64 -4.03 -5.14
N PRO A 7 14.65 -5.22 -4.50
CA PRO A 7 15.21 -5.39 -3.17
C PRO A 7 16.74 -5.36 -3.19
N LYS A 8 17.31 -5.07 -2.02
CA LYS A 8 18.74 -5.33 -1.77
C LYS A 8 19.01 -6.83 -1.64
N ASN A 9 18.18 -7.54 -0.87
CA ASN A 9 18.22 -8.99 -0.79
C ASN A 9 17.50 -9.62 -1.99
N LYS A 10 18.26 -10.28 -2.87
CA LYS A 10 17.71 -10.86 -4.11
C LYS A 10 16.81 -12.06 -3.87
N GLU A 11 16.97 -12.75 -2.74
CA GLU A 11 16.12 -13.88 -2.36
C GLU A 11 14.68 -13.46 -2.02
N ALA A 12 14.43 -12.18 -1.77
CA ALA A 12 13.09 -11.66 -1.50
C ALA A 12 12.17 -11.64 -2.73
N GLY A 13 12.72 -11.85 -3.93
CA GLY A 13 12.01 -11.63 -5.19
C GLY A 13 11.75 -10.15 -5.47
N SER A 14 11.28 -9.82 -6.67
CA SER A 14 10.97 -8.44 -7.06
C SER A 14 9.51 -8.33 -7.46
N PRO A 15 8.66 -7.65 -6.67
CA PRO A 15 7.33 -7.28 -7.12
C PRO A 15 7.40 -6.42 -8.38
N HIS A 16 6.86 -6.92 -9.48
CA HIS A 16 6.87 -6.26 -10.79
C HIS A 16 5.51 -5.67 -11.15
N GLY A 17 5.51 -4.69 -12.06
CA GLY A 17 4.29 -4.16 -12.66
C GLY A 17 3.41 -3.41 -11.66
N MET A 18 4.00 -2.81 -10.63
CA MET A 18 3.26 -2.15 -9.55
C MET A 18 2.78 -0.74 -9.89
N LEU A 19 2.75 -0.39 -11.19
CA LEU A 19 2.23 0.88 -11.65
C LEU A 19 0.76 1.01 -11.20
N PHE A 20 0.39 2.16 -10.63
CA PHE A 20 -0.90 2.45 -9.97
C PHE A 20 -1.20 1.64 -8.71
N THR A 21 -0.86 0.35 -8.68
CA THR A 21 -1.09 -0.54 -7.52
C THR A 21 -0.28 -0.11 -6.30
N TRP A 22 1.00 0.24 -6.48
CA TRP A 22 1.85 0.66 -5.38
C TRP A 22 1.40 1.96 -4.71
N PRO A 23 1.15 3.06 -5.44
CA PRO A 23 0.56 4.28 -4.87
C PRO A 23 -0.74 4.03 -4.12
N LEU A 24 -1.62 3.16 -4.65
CA LEU A 24 -2.88 2.80 -4.00
C LEU A 24 -2.62 2.10 -2.65
N ILE A 25 -1.73 1.11 -2.63
CA ILE A 25 -1.39 0.38 -1.39
C ILE A 25 -0.76 1.33 -0.37
N LEU A 26 0.15 2.21 -0.78
CA LEU A 26 0.77 3.18 0.13
C LEU A 26 -0.27 4.07 0.81
N ASN A 27 -1.24 4.59 0.04
CA ASN A 27 -2.29 5.44 0.57
C ASN A 27 -3.27 4.67 1.45
N GLU A 28 -3.77 3.52 0.98
CA GLU A 28 -4.79 2.73 1.67
C GLU A 28 -4.28 2.17 3.01
N THR A 29 -3.00 1.83 3.09
CA THR A 29 -2.37 1.30 4.32
C THR A 29 -1.80 2.38 5.24
N GLY A 30 -1.70 3.63 4.76
CA GLY A 30 -1.02 4.73 5.46
C GLY A 30 0.52 4.64 5.43
N ALA A 31 1.10 3.67 4.72
CA ALA A 31 2.55 3.57 4.57
C ALA A 31 3.16 4.76 3.81
N CYS A 32 2.35 5.50 3.04
CA CYS A 32 2.75 6.75 2.39
C CYS A 32 3.36 7.76 3.38
N TYR A 33 2.81 7.87 4.59
CA TYR A 33 3.28 8.80 5.61
C TYR A 33 4.70 8.51 6.08
N LEU A 34 5.10 7.23 6.13
CA LEU A 34 6.49 6.85 6.43
C LEU A 34 7.48 7.38 5.39
N LEU A 35 7.01 7.55 4.16
CA LEU A 35 7.83 7.99 3.04
C LEU A 35 7.75 9.49 2.80
N GLY A 36 6.99 10.22 3.64
CA GLY A 36 6.76 11.66 3.50
C GLY A 36 5.92 12.01 2.27
N TYR A 37 4.98 11.14 1.91
CA TYR A 37 4.10 11.31 0.75
C TYR A 37 2.63 11.16 1.16
N GLY A 38 1.73 11.86 0.48
CA GLY A 38 0.29 11.65 0.64
C GLY A 38 -0.54 12.57 -0.26
N ASN A 39 -1.80 12.22 -0.48
CA ASN A 39 -2.71 13.06 -1.26
C ASN A 39 -3.01 14.36 -0.51
N ASN A 40 -3.03 15.50 -1.21
CA ASN A 40 -3.55 16.74 -0.67
C ASN A 40 -5.08 16.73 -0.82
N THR A 41 -5.80 16.74 0.29
CA THR A 41 -7.27 16.72 0.29
C THR A 41 -7.88 18.12 0.15
N VAL A 42 -7.08 19.19 0.28
CA VAL A 42 -7.51 20.58 0.05
C VAL A 42 -7.61 20.85 -1.45
N ASP A 43 -6.60 20.43 -2.22
CA ASP A 43 -6.52 20.65 -3.67
C ASP A 43 -6.58 19.31 -4.43
N ILE A 44 -7.69 19.06 -5.11
CA ILE A 44 -7.91 17.81 -5.87
C ILE A 44 -6.79 17.61 -6.89
N GLY A 45 -6.25 16.40 -6.95
CA GLY A 45 -5.19 16.03 -7.89
C GLY A 45 -3.79 16.45 -7.43
N SER A 46 -3.67 17.15 -6.30
CA SER A 46 -2.38 17.53 -5.72
C SER A 46 -1.91 16.50 -4.68
N TYR A 47 -0.61 16.48 -4.43
CA TYR A 47 0.01 15.63 -3.42
C TYR A 47 1.04 16.42 -2.60
N VAL A 48 1.25 15.97 -1.37
CA VAL A 48 2.34 16.40 -0.51
C VAL A 48 3.50 15.43 -0.70
N TYR A 49 4.70 15.96 -0.90
CA TYR A 49 5.92 15.15 -0.96
C TYR A 49 7.09 15.87 -0.28
N ASN A 50 7.77 15.18 0.63
CA ASN A 50 9.02 15.64 1.21
C ASN A 50 10.19 15.40 0.25
N GLY A 51 10.45 16.37 -0.64
CA GLY A 51 11.57 16.34 -1.59
C GLY A 51 12.96 16.26 -0.98
N SER A 52 13.12 16.45 0.33
CA SER A 52 14.42 16.33 1.00
C SER A 52 14.89 14.87 1.17
N ARG A 53 14.05 13.89 0.84
CA ARG A 53 14.33 12.43 0.98
C ARG A 53 15.37 11.90 -0.01
N GLY A 54 15.80 12.74 -0.95
CA GLY A 54 16.78 12.38 -1.98
C GLY A 54 16.14 12.24 -3.36
N PRO A 55 16.86 11.67 -4.34
CA PRO A 55 16.36 11.58 -5.71
C PRO A 55 15.13 10.69 -5.78
N GLY A 56 14.15 11.19 -6.52
CA GLY A 56 12.96 10.47 -6.91
C GLY A 56 11.73 10.70 -6.04
N SER A 57 10.69 9.90 -6.22
CA SER A 57 9.45 9.92 -5.42
C SER A 57 8.96 8.50 -5.10
N PRO A 58 8.31 8.28 -3.95
CA PRO A 58 7.80 6.96 -3.56
C PRO A 58 6.69 6.45 -4.49
N VAL A 59 6.19 7.30 -5.39
CA VAL A 59 5.19 6.98 -6.41
C VAL A 59 5.70 7.29 -7.81
N SER A 60 7.01 7.15 -8.04
CA SER A 60 7.65 7.20 -9.37
C SER A 60 8.75 6.14 -9.47
N ASN A 61 9.19 5.88 -10.70
CA ASN A 61 10.17 4.83 -11.02
C ASN A 61 11.60 5.37 -11.22
N ASP A 62 11.91 6.45 -10.51
CA ASP A 62 13.14 7.25 -10.64
C ASP A 62 14.20 6.87 -9.59
N GLY A 63 14.04 5.72 -8.93
CA GLY A 63 15.04 5.15 -8.04
C GLY A 63 14.88 5.50 -6.57
N PHE A 64 13.70 6.00 -6.15
CA PHE A 64 13.39 6.28 -4.75
C PHE A 64 13.76 5.10 -3.86
N LYS A 65 14.42 5.41 -2.74
CA LYS A 65 15.02 4.42 -1.86
C LYS A 65 14.20 4.25 -0.59
N VAL A 66 13.76 3.02 -0.34
CA VAL A 66 13.19 2.60 0.95
C VAL A 66 14.29 1.93 1.76
N THR A 67 14.53 2.41 2.97
CA THR A 67 15.57 1.87 3.86
C THR A 67 15.15 0.52 4.45
N ALA A 68 16.10 -0.22 5.02
CA ALA A 68 15.79 -1.52 5.65
C ALA A 68 14.87 -1.35 6.87
N SER A 69 15.06 -0.29 7.66
CA SER A 69 14.18 0.04 8.79
C SER A 69 12.79 0.43 8.32
N GLU A 70 12.68 1.30 7.30
CA GLU A 70 11.39 1.65 6.69
C GLU A 70 10.66 0.42 6.18
N ALA A 71 11.33 -0.45 5.43
CA ALA A 71 10.73 -1.69 4.92
C ALA A 71 10.20 -2.58 6.06
N LYS A 72 10.92 -2.71 7.17
CA LYS A 72 10.42 -3.45 8.34
C LYS A 72 9.19 -2.81 8.97
N VAL A 73 9.14 -1.48 9.09
CA VAL A 73 7.96 -0.77 9.59
C VAL A 73 6.77 -0.95 8.63
N MET A 74 7.01 -0.86 7.33
CA MET A 74 6.00 -1.13 6.30
C MET A 74 5.46 -2.56 6.40
N ALA A 75 6.33 -3.57 6.57
CA ALA A 75 5.90 -4.95 6.77
C ALA A 75 4.97 -5.09 7.98
N LYS A 76 5.28 -4.42 9.11
CA LYS A 76 4.42 -4.41 10.29
C LYS A 76 3.07 -3.74 10.03
N LEU A 77 3.06 -2.59 9.35
CA LEU A 77 1.82 -1.90 8.96
C LEU A 77 0.96 -2.76 8.04
N PHE A 78 1.56 -3.36 7.01
CA PHE A 78 0.86 -4.20 6.05
C PHE A 78 0.24 -5.43 6.72
N ARG A 79 0.95 -6.11 7.63
CA ARG A 79 0.36 -7.23 8.39
C ARG A 79 -0.82 -6.79 9.25
N GLY A 80 -0.71 -5.64 9.92
CA GLY A 80 -1.81 -5.07 10.70
C GLY A 80 -3.03 -4.76 9.83
N TYR A 81 -2.80 -4.14 8.67
CA TYR A 81 -3.83 -3.86 7.68
C TYR A 81 -4.50 -5.16 7.20
N VAL A 82 -3.73 -6.17 6.82
CA VAL A 82 -4.23 -7.47 6.34
C VAL A 82 -5.12 -8.13 7.39
N PHE A 83 -4.66 -8.20 8.65
CA PHE A 83 -5.44 -8.80 9.74
C PHE A 83 -6.81 -8.14 9.89
N VAL A 84 -6.85 -6.80 9.97
CA VAL A 84 -8.11 -6.05 10.14
C VAL A 84 -9.01 -6.19 8.91
N LYS A 85 -8.46 -6.02 7.70
CA LYS A 85 -9.26 -6.00 6.47
C LYS A 85 -9.77 -7.39 6.07
N ARG A 86 -9.05 -8.47 6.38
CA ARG A 86 -9.55 -9.85 6.21
C ARG A 86 -10.82 -10.04 7.04
N PHE A 87 -10.76 -9.71 8.33
CA PHE A 87 -11.92 -9.81 9.22
C PHE A 87 -13.11 -9.00 8.70
N ILE A 88 -12.91 -7.75 8.30
CA ILE A 88 -14.00 -6.90 7.78
C ILE A 88 -14.58 -7.47 6.48
N ARG A 89 -13.75 -7.99 5.56
CA ARG A 89 -14.20 -8.62 4.31
C ARG A 89 -15.02 -9.88 4.59
N GLU A 90 -14.59 -10.74 5.51
CA GLU A 90 -15.34 -11.93 5.91
C GLU A 90 -16.71 -11.57 6.52
N GLU A 91 -16.76 -10.55 7.38
CA GLU A 91 -18.03 -10.06 7.94
C GLU A 91 -18.92 -9.40 6.89
N TRP A 92 -18.34 -8.77 5.87
CA TRP A 92 -19.06 -8.20 4.74
C TRP A 92 -19.66 -9.27 3.83
N ASP A 93 -18.92 -10.34 3.54
CA ASP A 93 -19.34 -11.39 2.62
C ASP A 93 -20.47 -12.26 3.19
N LYS A 94 -20.65 -12.27 4.53
CA LYS A 94 -21.80 -12.90 5.21
C LYS A 94 -23.10 -12.12 5.06
N LYS A 95 -23.05 -10.84 4.69
CA LYS A 95 -24.22 -9.97 4.61
C LYS A 95 -25.03 -10.22 3.34
N THR A 96 -26.33 -10.02 3.43
CA THR A 96 -27.21 -10.01 2.26
C THR A 96 -26.99 -8.73 1.44
N GLU A 97 -27.41 -8.74 0.18
CA GLU A 97 -27.32 -7.55 -0.68
C GLU A 97 -28.12 -6.37 -0.12
N ASP A 98 -29.27 -6.61 0.51
CA ASP A 98 -30.06 -5.55 1.14
C ASP A 98 -29.32 -4.91 2.33
N GLU A 99 -28.65 -5.71 3.16
CA GLU A 99 -27.81 -5.22 4.25
C GLU A 99 -26.62 -4.41 3.72
N LYS A 100 -25.94 -4.91 2.68
CA LYS A 100 -24.83 -4.21 2.03
C LYS A 100 -25.28 -2.87 1.46
N ASN A 101 -26.39 -2.84 0.72
CA ASN A 101 -26.97 -1.62 0.17
C ASN A 101 -27.34 -0.61 1.26
N ARG A 102 -27.92 -1.07 2.36
CA ARG A 102 -28.22 -0.22 3.52
C ARG A 102 -26.94 0.36 4.13
N ILE A 103 -25.88 -0.42 4.28
CA ILE A 103 -24.59 0.08 4.81
C ILE A 103 -23.95 1.10 3.86
N LEU A 104 -23.95 0.85 2.55
CA LEU A 104 -23.37 1.76 1.56
C LEU A 104 -24.16 3.07 1.40
N SER A 105 -25.40 3.12 1.88
CA SER A 105 -26.16 4.37 1.94
C SER A 105 -25.56 5.41 2.90
N TYR A 106 -24.75 4.98 3.88
CA TYR A 106 -24.05 5.88 4.79
C TYR A 106 -22.77 6.42 4.14
N LYS A 107 -22.63 7.75 4.07
CA LYS A 107 -21.47 8.43 3.44
C LYS A 107 -20.10 8.00 3.96
N VAL A 108 -20.03 7.56 5.21
CA VAL A 108 -18.77 7.16 5.88
C VAL A 108 -18.40 5.69 5.62
N CYS A 109 -19.37 4.87 5.22
CA CYS A 109 -19.15 3.45 4.98
C CYS A 109 -18.75 3.23 3.52
N LYS A 110 -17.86 2.26 3.31
CA LYS A 110 -17.40 1.83 1.99
C LYS A 110 -17.30 0.31 1.98
N GLU A 111 -17.41 -0.28 0.80
CA GLU A 111 -17.11 -1.68 0.64
C GLU A 111 -15.65 -1.94 1.06
N PRO A 112 -15.36 -3.02 1.82
CA PRO A 112 -13.98 -3.38 2.11
C PRO A 112 -13.20 -3.71 0.82
N PRO A 113 -11.86 -3.63 0.85
CA PRO A 113 -11.01 -4.07 -0.25
C PRO A 113 -11.29 -5.52 -0.65
N SER A 114 -11.05 -5.87 -1.91
CA SER A 114 -11.21 -7.25 -2.41
C SER A 114 -10.22 -8.20 -1.72
N LYS A 115 -10.55 -9.49 -1.69
CA LYS A 115 -9.65 -10.53 -1.17
C LYS A 115 -8.30 -10.52 -1.90
N GLU A 116 -8.32 -10.40 -3.22
CA GLU A 116 -7.11 -10.30 -4.04
C GLU A 116 -6.22 -9.12 -3.66
N PHE A 117 -6.80 -7.96 -3.37
CA PHE A 117 -6.04 -6.79 -2.92
C PHE A 117 -5.41 -7.05 -1.56
N ILE A 118 -6.14 -7.67 -0.63
CA ILE A 118 -5.64 -8.01 0.70
C ILE A 118 -4.48 -9.02 0.60
N ASP A 119 -4.64 -10.08 -0.20
CA ASP A 119 -3.60 -11.09 -0.44
C ASP A 119 -2.34 -10.46 -1.09
N LYS A 120 -2.52 -9.46 -1.96
CA LYS A 120 -1.42 -8.67 -2.53
C LYS A 120 -0.66 -7.87 -1.47
N VAL A 121 -1.37 -7.21 -0.54
CA VAL A 121 -0.74 -6.47 0.56
C VAL A 121 0.01 -7.41 1.50
N GLU A 122 -0.52 -8.61 1.76
CA GLU A 122 0.16 -9.64 2.55
C GLU A 122 1.47 -10.09 1.89
N SER A 123 1.43 -10.38 0.59
CA SER A 123 2.63 -10.73 -0.19
C SER A 123 3.69 -9.62 -0.15
N LEU A 124 3.27 -8.36 -0.16
CA LEU A 124 4.17 -7.22 -0.01
C LEU A 124 4.73 -7.08 1.41
N ALA A 125 3.98 -7.48 2.44
CA ALA A 125 4.48 -7.50 3.80
C ALA A 125 5.66 -8.47 3.93
N GLU A 126 5.53 -9.67 3.35
CA GLU A 126 6.63 -10.64 3.29
C GLU A 126 7.84 -10.14 2.50
N PHE A 127 7.59 -9.53 1.34
CA PHE A 127 8.64 -8.90 0.55
C PHE A 127 9.39 -7.84 1.36
N CYS A 128 8.66 -6.92 2.00
CA CYS A 128 9.25 -5.84 2.78
C CYS A 128 10.13 -6.38 3.92
N GLU A 129 9.68 -7.42 4.63
CA GLU A 129 10.43 -8.09 5.68
C GLU A 129 11.78 -8.65 5.17
N LYS A 130 11.75 -9.33 4.01
CA LYS A 130 12.91 -10.03 3.44
C LYS A 130 13.83 -9.12 2.64
N SER A 131 13.34 -7.97 2.15
CA SER A 131 13.99 -7.13 1.13
C SER A 131 15.35 -6.54 1.55
N GLY A 132 15.58 -6.30 2.85
CA GLY A 132 16.70 -5.49 3.32
C GLY A 132 16.63 -4.02 2.88
N GLY A 133 15.43 -3.53 2.54
CA GLY A 133 15.20 -2.26 1.83
C GLY A 133 15.22 -2.45 0.31
N PHE A 134 14.65 -1.50 -0.42
CA PHE A 134 14.46 -1.63 -1.87
C PHE A 134 14.50 -0.27 -2.59
N ARG A 135 14.57 -0.32 -3.92
CA ARG A 135 14.42 0.84 -4.80
C ARG A 135 13.22 0.66 -5.72
N ILE A 136 12.56 1.75 -6.08
CA ILE A 136 11.45 1.75 -7.04
C ILE A 136 12.02 2.11 -8.42
N LYS A 137 11.84 1.26 -9.43
CA LYS A 137 12.42 1.41 -10.78
C LYS A 137 11.46 1.01 -11.90
#